data_AF-W7Z2I7-F1
#
_entry.id   AF-W7Z2I7-F1
#
_cell.length_a   1.000
_cell.length_b   1.000
_cell.length_c   1.000
_cell.angle_alpha   90.00
_cell.angle_beta   90.00
_cell.angle_gamma   90.00
#
_symmetry.space_group_name_H-M   'P 1'
#
loop_
_entity.id
_entity.type
_entity.pdbx_description
1 polymer ?
#
loop_
_entity_poly.entity_id
_entity_poly.type
_entity_poly.pdbx_seq_one_letter_code
_entity_poly.pdbx_strand_id
1 'polypeptide(L)'
;MQFIPVLVLMVLFFVMMFGIGFILNMLMKTTWFPSYLFIIVILPVVVYSLWDRDSISFVGHLESFHVVDYLTGVAGLAGAIISGWSIQKLRKGGFKMF
;
A
#
# COMPACT_ATOMS: atom_id res chain seq x y z
N MET A 1 -22.40 9.87 3.05
CA MET A 1 -21.10 9.22 3.32
C MET A 1 -20.79 9.36 4.80
N GLN A 2 -20.67 8.26 5.54
CA GLN A 2 -20.12 8.33 6.90
C GLN A 2 -18.61 8.52 6.77
N PHE A 3 -18.09 9.67 7.18
CA PHE A 3 -16.66 10.01 7.02
C PHE A 3 -15.75 9.26 8.01
N ILE A 4 -16.28 8.90 9.18
CA ILE A 4 -15.51 8.25 10.25
C ILE A 4 -14.97 6.87 9.79
N PRO A 5 -15.77 5.95 9.23
CA PRO A 5 -15.27 4.65 8.76
C PRO A 5 -14.19 4.78 7.68
N VAL A 6 -14.33 5.73 6.75
CA VAL A 6 -13.34 5.97 5.68
C VAL A 6 -12.01 6.41 6.28
N LEU A 7 -12.02 7.34 7.23
CA LEU A 7 -10.81 7.81 7.91
C LEU A 7 -10.14 6.67 8.69
N VAL A 8 -10.91 5.89 9.44
CA VAL A 8 -10.39 4.74 10.19
C VAL A 8 -9.76 3.73 9.24
N LEU A 9 -10.41 3.44 8.11
CA LEU A 9 -9.91 2.49 7.12
C LEU A 9 -8.63 2.97 6.44
N MET A 10 -8.52 4.26 6.11
CA MET A 10 -7.28 4.86 5.61
C MET A 10 -6.13 4.73 6.61
N VAL A 11 -6.36 5.06 7.88
CA VAL A 11 -5.33 4.96 8.93
C VAL A 11 -4.93 3.51 9.15
N LEU A 12 -5.90 2.59 9.17
CA LEU A 12 -5.66 1.17 9.33
C LEU A 12 -4.78 0.63 8.19
N PHE A 13 -5.13 0.91 6.93
CA PHE A 13 -4.34 0.49 5.78
C PHE A 13 -2.93 1.09 5.78
N PHE A 14 -2.82 2.35 6.14
CA PHE A 14 -1.53 3.02 6.30
C PHE A 14 -0.65 2.29 7.33
N VAL A 15 -1.17 2.06 8.55
CA VAL A 15 -0.41 1.42 9.64
C VAL A 15 -0.04 -0.02 9.29
N MET A 16 -0.96 -0.78 8.68
CA MET A 16 -0.70 -2.16 8.26
C MET A 16 0.40 -2.22 7.20
N MET A 17 0.31 -1.42 6.14
CA MET A 17 1.32 -1.40 5.08
C MET A 17 2.67 -0.89 5.58
N PHE A 18 2.67 0.09 6.49
CA PHE A 18 3.87 0.55 7.16
C PHE A 18 4.52 -0.57 7.99
N GLY A 19 3.75 -1.23 8.84
CA GLY A 19 4.23 -2.29 9.73
C GLY A 19 4.77 -3.50 8.96
N ILE A 20 4.01 -4.01 7.99
CA ILE A 20 4.43 -5.12 7.13
C ILE A 20 5.68 -4.73 6.34
N GLY A 21 5.69 -3.53 5.73
CA GLY A 21 6.84 -3.06 4.97
C GLY A 21 8.10 -2.92 5.82
N PHE A 22 7.96 -2.44 7.05
CA PHE A 22 9.07 -2.35 8.00
C PHE A 22 9.67 -3.73 8.31
N ILE A 23 8.83 -4.71 8.63
CA ILE A 23 9.26 -6.09 8.92
C ILE A 23 9.92 -6.73 7.68
N LEU A 24 9.29 -6.62 6.51
CA LEU A 24 9.83 -7.17 5.26
C LEU A 24 11.21 -6.60 4.94
N ASN A 25 11.41 -5.29 5.10
CA ASN A 25 12.69 -4.64 4.88
C ASN A 25 13.78 -5.09 5.85
N MET A 26 13.42 -5.42 7.10
CA MET A 26 14.35 -5.99 8.07
C MET A 26 14.75 -7.42 7.70
N LEU A 27 13.79 -8.27 7.30
CA LEU A 27 14.05 -9.66 6.92
C LEU A 27 14.84 -9.76 5.60
N MET A 28 14.43 -9.01 4.59
CA MET A 28 15.00 -9.06 3.24
C MET A 28 16.30 -8.25 3.10
N LYS A 29 16.67 -7.46 4.12
CA LYS A 29 17.83 -6.54 4.10
C LYS A 29 17.82 -5.53 2.93
N THR A 30 16.63 -5.27 2.36
CA THR A 30 16.38 -4.28 1.29
C THR A 30 15.64 -3.06 1.86
N THR A 31 15.65 -1.92 1.15
CA THR A 31 15.05 -0.64 1.64
C THR A 31 13.67 -0.35 1.04
N TRP A 32 13.53 -0.60 -0.25
CA TRP A 32 12.36 -0.16 -1.02
C TRP A 32 11.50 -1.32 -1.50
N PHE A 33 11.83 -2.54 -1.09
CA PHE A 33 11.15 -3.76 -1.52
C PHE A 33 9.63 -3.74 -1.24
N PRO A 34 9.14 -3.33 -0.06
CA PRO A 34 7.70 -3.22 0.19
C PRO A 34 6.98 -2.25 -0.74
N SER A 35 7.63 -1.14 -1.10
CA SER A 35 7.05 -0.14 -2.00
C SER A 35 6.92 -0.70 -3.42
N TYR A 36 7.95 -1.39 -3.92
CA TYR A 36 7.89 -2.07 -5.22
C TYR A 36 6.88 -3.21 -5.22
N LEU A 37 6.82 -4.00 -4.16
CA LEU A 37 5.84 -5.07 -4.01
C LEU A 37 4.41 -4.52 -4.03
N PHE A 38 4.18 -3.40 -3.37
CA PHE A 38 2.86 -2.75 -3.37
C PHE A 38 2.46 -2.27 -4.77
N ILE A 39 3.37 -1.59 -5.47
CA ILE A 39 3.07 -1.00 -6.80
C ILE A 39 2.94 -2.06 -7.88
N ILE A 40 3.84 -3.05 -7.90
CA ILE A 40 3.96 -4.01 -9.01
C ILE A 40 3.03 -5.22 -8.81
N VAL A 41 2.74 -5.59 -7.56
CA VAL A 41 1.97 -6.80 -7.27
C VAL A 41 0.62 -6.46 -6.65
N ILE A 42 0.59 -5.73 -5.54
CA ILE A 42 -0.65 -5.52 -4.79
C ILE A 42 -1.64 -4.67 -5.59
N LEU A 43 -1.21 -3.54 -6.15
CA LEU A 43 -2.09 -2.66 -6.93
C LEU A 43 -2.71 -3.37 -8.15
N PRO A 44 -1.96 -4.02 -9.05
CA PRO A 44 -2.54 -4.73 -10.19
C PRO A 44 -3.48 -5.87 -9.78
N VAL A 45 -3.14 -6.62 -8.72
CA VAL A 45 -3.98 -7.70 -8.22
C VAL A 45 -5.32 -7.16 -7.70
N VAL A 46 -5.31 -6.05 -6.95
CA VAL A 46 -6.53 -5.43 -6.45
C VAL A 46 -7.40 -4.93 -7.60
N VAL A 47 -6.82 -4.22 -8.56
CA VAL A 47 -7.55 -3.73 -9.75
C VAL A 47 -8.14 -4.89 -10.55
N TYR A 48 -7.36 -5.94 -10.78
CA TYR A 48 -7.82 -7.11 -11.53
C TYR A 48 -8.88 -7.93 -10.78
N SER A 49 -8.80 -8.01 -9.45
CA SER A 49 -9.74 -8.75 -8.63
C SER A 49 -11.08 -8.04 -8.47
N LEU A 50 -11.09 -6.71 -8.51
CA LEU A 50 -12.32 -5.92 -8.44
C LEU A 50 -12.97 -5.77 -9.82
N TRP A 51 -12.22 -6.04 -10.89
CA TRP A 51 -12.74 -5.98 -12.26
C TRP A 51 -13.70 -7.11 -12.59
N ASP A 52 -14.97 -6.75 -12.71
CA ASP A 52 -15.99 -7.59 -13.33
C ASP A 52 -15.85 -7.56 -14.86
N ARG A 53 -15.39 -8.68 -15.43
CA ARG A 53 -15.07 -8.82 -16.85
C ARG A 53 -16.29 -9.05 -17.73
N ASP A 54 -17.39 -9.45 -17.14
CA ASP A 54 -18.59 -9.83 -17.88
C ASP A 54 -19.48 -8.62 -18.19
N SER A 55 -19.29 -7.49 -17.49
CA SER A 55 -20.21 -6.35 -17.53
C SER A 55 -19.60 -5.05 -18.06
N ILE A 56 -18.30 -4.78 -17.90
CA ILE A 56 -17.71 -3.45 -18.21
C ILE A 56 -16.32 -3.55 -18.86
N SER A 57 -16.09 -2.70 -19.87
CA SER A 57 -14.75 -2.44 -20.43
C SER A 57 -13.77 -1.99 -19.34
N PHE A 58 -12.50 -2.37 -19.47
CA PHE A 58 -11.43 -2.03 -18.51
C PHE A 58 -11.39 -0.54 -18.15
N VAL A 59 -11.62 0.35 -19.13
CA VAL A 59 -11.64 1.81 -18.92
C VAL A 59 -12.85 2.24 -18.08
N GLY A 60 -14.04 1.69 -18.36
CA GLY A 60 -15.25 1.98 -17.57
C GLY A 60 -15.17 1.41 -16.15
N HIS A 61 -14.40 0.33 -15.96
CA HIS A 61 -14.16 -0.21 -14.63
C HIS A 61 -13.29 0.70 -13.76
N LEU A 62 -12.25 1.35 -14.34
CA LEU A 62 -11.48 2.35 -13.60
C LEU A 62 -12.35 3.54 -13.17
N GLU A 63 -13.29 4.00 -14.00
CA GLU A 63 -14.20 5.09 -13.61
C GLU A 63 -15.24 4.68 -12.57
N SER A 64 -15.53 3.39 -12.45
CA SER A 64 -16.48 2.85 -11.47
C SER A 64 -15.92 2.75 -10.04
N PHE A 65 -14.61 2.92 -9.86
CA PHE A 65 -13.99 2.85 -8.54
C PHE A 65 -14.53 3.95 -7.62
N HIS A 66 -14.88 3.58 -6.40
CA HIS A 66 -15.32 4.57 -5.43
C HIS A 66 -14.12 5.37 -4.92
N VAL A 67 -14.38 6.64 -4.58
CA VAL A 67 -13.37 7.54 -3.99
C VAL A 67 -12.68 6.90 -2.77
N VAL A 68 -13.41 6.09 -2.01
CA VAL A 68 -12.90 5.37 -0.83
C VAL A 68 -11.78 4.38 -1.20
N ASP A 69 -11.89 3.70 -2.33
CA ASP A 69 -10.90 2.71 -2.77
C ASP A 69 -9.58 3.38 -3.13
N TYR A 70 -9.65 4.50 -3.86
CA TYR A 70 -8.49 5.33 -4.18
C TYR A 70 -7.79 5.86 -2.93
N LEU A 71 -8.57 6.42 -1.99
CA LEU A 71 -8.04 6.94 -0.74
C LEU A 71 -7.34 5.86 0.09
N THR A 72 -7.91 4.66 0.11
CA THR A 72 -7.34 3.50 0.80
C THR A 72 -6.05 3.03 0.13
N GLY A 73 -6.04 2.91 -1.19
CA GLY A 73 -4.85 2.53 -1.95
C GLY A 73 -3.70 3.53 -1.77
N VAL A 74 -4.00 4.83 -1.79
CA VAL A 74 -3.01 5.90 -1.53
C VAL A 74 -2.50 5.84 -0.09
N ALA A 75 -3.36 5.61 0.90
CA ALA A 75 -2.94 5.46 2.28
C ALA A 75 -2.02 4.25 2.48
N GLY A 76 -2.33 3.12 1.85
CA GLY A 76 -1.47 1.92 1.85
C GLY A 76 -0.11 2.18 1.19
N LEU A 77 -0.11 2.85 0.03
CA LEU A 77 1.12 3.22 -0.68
C LEU A 77 2.00 4.15 0.17
N ALA A 78 1.40 5.16 0.80
CA ALA A 78 2.10 6.07 1.70
C ALA A 78 2.73 5.30 2.87
N GLY A 79 2.02 4.33 3.46
CA GLY A 79 2.56 3.46 4.50
C GLY A 79 3.78 2.68 4.03
N ALA A 80 3.70 2.06 2.84
CA ALA A 80 4.82 1.32 2.27
C ALA A 80 6.04 2.20 1.98
N ILE A 81 5.86 3.40 1.41
CA ILE A 81 6.95 4.36 1.13
C ILE A 81 7.61 4.85 2.41
N ILE A 82 6.81 5.23 3.42
CA ILE A 82 7.33 5.73 4.69
C ILE A 82 8.08 4.61 5.43
N SER A 83 7.66 3.35 5.31
CA SER A 83 8.40 2.22 5.88
C SER A 83 9.81 2.10 5.28
N GLY A 84 9.95 2.29 3.97
CA GLY A 84 11.25 2.29 3.29
C GLY A 84 12.14 3.44 3.73
N TRP A 85 11.58 4.65 3.86
CA TRP A 85 12.32 5.80 4.36
C TRP A 85 12.80 5.62 5.80
N SER A 86 11.93 5.11 6.69
CA SER A 86 12.29 4.80 8.08
C SER A 86 13.45 3.81 8.17
N ILE A 87 13.40 2.73 7.40
CA ILE A 87 14.47 1.74 7.33
C ILE A 87 15.75 2.34 6.78
N GLN A 88 15.68 3.18 5.74
CA GLN A 88 16.86 3.85 5.19
C GLN A 88 17.56 4.71 6.24
N LYS A 89 16.79 5.43 7.07
CA LYS A 89 17.32 6.21 8.18
C LYS A 89 17.98 5.34 9.22
N LEU A 90 17.35 4.22 9.61
CA LEU A 90 17.94 3.28 10.57
C LEU A 90 19.25 2.68 10.07
N ARG A 91 19.36 2.33 8.78
CA ARG A 91 20.62 1.86 8.18
C ARG A 91 21.73 2.89 8.29
N LYS A 92 21.43 4.14 7.94
CA LYS A 92 22.39 5.25 8.04
C LYS A 92 22.79 5.52 9.49
N GLY A 93 21.90 5.25 10.44
CA GLY A 93 22.17 5.35 11.88
C GLY A 93 22.97 4.19 12.49
N GLY A 94 23.41 3.21 11.68
CA GLY A 94 24.20 2.07 12.17
C GLY A 94 23.39 1.02 12.94
N PHE A 95 22.05 1.06 12.87
CA PHE A 95 21.22 0.04 13.48
C PHE A 95 21.45 -1.30 12.78
N LYS A 96 21.90 -2.30 13.55
CA LYS A 96 22.04 -3.66 13.07
C LYS A 96 20.65 -4.24 12.88
N MET A 97 20.32 -4.56 11.64
CA MET A 97 19.13 -5.35 11.34
C MET A 97 19.40 -6.78 11.80
N PHE A 98 18.35 -7.44 12.28
CA PHE A 98 18.37 -8.83 12.74
C PHE A 98 19.23 -9.74 11.84
#